data_AF-A0A8J2RDC8-F1
#
_entry.id   AF-A0A8J2RDC8-F1
#
_cell.length_a   1.000
_cell.length_b   1.000
_cell.length_c   1.000
_cell.angle_alpha   90.00
_cell.angle_beta   90.00
_cell.angle_gamma   90.00
#
_symmetry.space_group_name_H-M   'P 1'
#
loop_
_entity.id
_entity.type
_entity.pdbx_description
1 polymer ?
#
loop_
_entity_poly.entity_id
_entity_poly.type
_entity_poly.pdbx_seq_one_letter_code
_entity_poly.pdbx_strand_id
1 'polypeptide(L)'
;MANSVTITRRNRRYPDFLRQRRNQTCLVMSTVFIVVLATLGFAHLITNGVRNKASYSGDMLLRVFPKSENDKKFLIHNFDSLDIDANVLGLPSNSRYVPVYIYAKAGSMHRVMKTLHGRSLSFNVLIQDMQKLIDREERSIAERRSNQSSELFDFENYHPYETIVTWLESLTNTSSLISLSSMGKSFEGNDLLLVSISTNNSERNDGDSDFHQTTEHEQESYENSQQKRGVRSMSATGKFHQNKAVIYINCGMHAREWITISSCLWMINELVSSEKSSVNSPLLDMYDFWFVPVANPDGYIFSWTTDRLWRKNRSPGNTCNGVDLNRNFNVRFNASSRNPCSSIYGGIEPESEEETKALTKLLYLHSHRIKATLFLHSFSQLWLSPYGVNNSYPKEYPKMRRVMSKAVDATKSFFGTDFQFGSFANVLNSAPGTAIDYCYEKFGIVYSFLVELRDRGTNSFMLPLEEIKPTAIETWGGVIAMALAINEQQIPQTNTIDRQK
;
A
#
# COMPACT_ATOMS: atom_id res chain seq x y z
N MET A 1 -82.72 21.51 45.60
CA MET A 1 -81.95 20.99 44.45
C MET A 1 -80.97 22.06 44.00
N ALA A 2 -79.70 21.69 43.72
CA ALA A 2 -78.57 22.52 43.26
C ALA A 2 -78.01 23.51 44.33
N ASN A 3 -76.72 23.72 44.58
CA ASN A 3 -75.45 23.34 43.93
C ASN A 3 -74.35 23.14 45.00
N SER A 4 -73.43 22.20 44.79
CA SER A 4 -72.32 21.91 45.71
C SER A 4 -71.14 22.86 45.52
N VAL A 5 -70.60 23.35 46.64
CA VAL A 5 -69.35 24.12 46.75
C VAL A 5 -68.15 23.17 46.88
N THR A 6 -67.08 23.45 46.14
CA THR A 6 -65.79 22.75 46.16
C THR A 6 -64.83 23.42 47.15
N ILE A 7 -64.24 22.66 48.10
CA ILE A 7 -63.02 23.07 48.83
C ILE A 7 -62.05 21.89 48.93
N THR A 8 -60.78 22.22 48.72
CA THR A 8 -59.56 21.42 48.55
C THR A 8 -58.87 21.00 49.86
N ARG A 9 -58.02 19.97 49.78
CA ARG A 9 -56.71 19.69 50.47
C ARG A 9 -56.51 18.16 50.52
N ARG A 10 -55.34 17.54 50.37
CA ARG A 10 -53.92 17.90 50.20
C ARG A 10 -53.24 16.56 49.81
N ASN A 11 -52.50 16.48 48.70
CA ASN A 11 -51.60 15.34 48.45
C ASN A 11 -50.15 15.79 48.68
N ARG A 12 -49.48 15.11 49.62
CA ARG A 12 -48.05 15.27 49.92
C ARG A 12 -47.22 14.67 48.78
N ARG A 13 -46.27 15.44 48.26
CA ARG A 13 -45.17 14.97 47.40
C ARG A 13 -44.22 14.08 48.21
N TYR A 14 -43.80 12.96 47.62
CA TYR A 14 -42.52 12.29 47.91
C TYR A 14 -41.68 12.29 46.60
N PRO A 15 -40.35 12.46 46.69
CA PRO A 15 -39.53 12.93 45.57
C PRO A 15 -39.06 11.82 44.60
N ASP A 16 -38.88 12.23 43.34
CA ASP A 16 -38.47 11.47 42.14
C ASP A 16 -37.09 10.78 42.20
N PHE A 17 -36.47 10.61 43.37
CA PHE A 17 -35.08 10.15 43.48
C PHE A 17 -34.89 8.63 43.24
N LEU A 18 -35.97 7.83 43.36
CA LEU A 18 -35.91 6.38 43.20
C LEU A 18 -36.14 5.88 41.76
N ARG A 19 -36.63 6.75 40.86
CA ARG A 19 -36.89 6.37 39.45
C ARG A 19 -35.63 6.52 38.57
N GLN A 20 -34.70 7.40 38.94
CA GLN A 20 -33.50 7.67 38.16
C GLN A 20 -32.40 6.61 38.38
N ARG A 21 -32.28 6.03 39.58
CA ARG A 21 -31.30 4.96 39.86
C ARG A 21 -31.64 3.65 39.15
N ARG A 22 -32.92 3.28 39.04
CA ARG A 22 -33.36 2.04 38.36
C ARG A 22 -33.07 2.04 36.85
N ASN A 23 -33.16 3.19 36.19
CA ASN A 23 -32.87 3.29 34.75
C ASN A 23 -31.35 3.26 34.47
N GLN A 24 -30.51 3.80 35.35
CA GLN A 24 -29.06 3.71 35.19
C GLN A 24 -28.53 2.30 35.47
N THR A 25 -29.06 1.57 36.47
CA THR A 25 -28.63 0.18 36.72
C THR A 25 -29.06 -0.76 35.59
N CYS A 26 -30.24 -0.57 34.98
CA CYS A 26 -30.65 -1.36 33.81
C CYS A 26 -29.81 -1.06 32.56
N LEU A 27 -29.40 0.20 32.32
CA LEU A 27 -28.58 0.55 31.17
C LEU A 27 -27.15 -0.01 31.27
N VAL A 28 -26.57 0.02 32.48
CA VAL A 28 -25.24 -0.55 32.77
C VAL A 28 -25.26 -2.08 32.71
N MET A 29 -26.31 -2.73 33.22
CA MET A 29 -26.44 -4.18 33.12
C MET A 29 -26.67 -4.63 31.67
N SER A 30 -27.43 -3.88 30.86
CA SER A 30 -27.64 -4.21 29.45
C SER A 30 -26.38 -4.01 28.60
N THR A 31 -25.55 -2.99 28.88
CA THR A 31 -24.28 -2.77 28.18
C THR A 31 -23.22 -3.80 28.60
N VAL A 32 -23.13 -4.16 29.88
CA VAL A 32 -22.25 -5.25 30.35
C VAL A 32 -22.68 -6.59 29.76
N PHE A 33 -23.98 -6.87 29.62
CA PHE A 33 -24.46 -8.10 28.99
C PHE A 33 -24.18 -8.15 27.48
N ILE A 34 -24.27 -7.02 26.77
CA ILE A 34 -23.90 -6.91 25.34
C ILE A 34 -22.38 -7.07 25.15
N VAL A 35 -21.55 -6.51 26.03
CA VAL A 35 -20.08 -6.68 25.98
C VAL A 35 -19.68 -8.12 26.33
N VAL A 36 -20.34 -8.74 27.30
CA VAL A 36 -20.12 -10.15 27.65
C VAL A 36 -20.62 -11.10 26.53
N LEU A 37 -21.72 -10.78 25.85
CA LEU A 37 -22.18 -11.53 24.68
C LEU A 37 -21.33 -11.27 23.42
N ALA A 38 -20.72 -10.08 23.27
CA ALA A 38 -19.78 -9.79 22.18
C ALA A 38 -18.43 -10.49 22.39
N THR A 39 -17.96 -10.58 23.64
CA THR A 39 -16.74 -11.32 23.99
C THR A 39 -16.95 -12.84 24.00
N LEU A 40 -18.11 -13.33 24.44
CA LEU A 40 -18.49 -14.75 24.29
C LEU A 40 -18.85 -15.11 22.85
N GLY A 41 -19.41 -14.18 22.07
CA GLY A 41 -19.61 -14.31 20.62
C GLY A 41 -18.28 -14.42 19.88
N PHE A 42 -17.26 -13.65 20.29
CA PHE A 42 -15.89 -13.79 19.81
C PHE A 42 -15.24 -15.11 20.23
N ALA A 43 -15.48 -15.58 21.46
CA ALA A 43 -14.96 -16.86 21.93
C ALA A 43 -15.66 -18.07 21.26
N HIS A 44 -16.94 -17.97 20.91
CA HIS A 44 -17.71 -19.05 20.28
C HIS A 44 -17.60 -19.07 18.74
N LEU A 45 -17.23 -17.96 18.10
CA LEU A 45 -16.85 -17.94 16.69
C LEU A 45 -15.43 -18.48 16.43
N ILE A 46 -14.63 -18.73 17.48
CA ILE A 46 -13.32 -19.38 17.36
C ILE A 46 -13.43 -20.92 17.34
N THR A 47 -14.59 -21.51 17.67
CA THR A 47 -14.73 -22.97 17.77
C THR A 47 -15.49 -23.66 16.64
N ASN A 48 -16.01 -22.96 15.64
CA ASN A 48 -16.73 -23.59 14.50
C ASN A 48 -16.26 -23.10 13.13
N GLY A 49 -14.95 -23.18 12.93
CA GLY A 49 -14.30 -23.01 11.65
C GLY A 49 -12.82 -22.86 11.87
N VAL A 50 -12.10 -23.97 12.09
CA VAL A 50 -10.65 -23.98 11.85
C VAL A 50 -10.49 -23.64 10.36
N ARG A 51 -10.39 -22.34 10.04
CA ARG A 51 -9.79 -21.93 8.77
C ARG A 51 -8.38 -22.48 8.87
N ASN A 52 -8.05 -23.47 8.04
CA ASN A 52 -6.71 -24.02 7.98
C ASN A 52 -5.75 -22.90 7.57
N LYS A 53 -5.14 -22.22 8.54
CA LYS A 53 -4.04 -21.29 8.29
C LYS A 53 -2.98 -22.02 7.48
N ALA A 54 -2.44 -21.36 6.46
CA ALA A 54 -1.30 -21.85 5.71
C ALA A 54 -0.14 -22.11 6.68
N SER A 55 0.50 -23.27 6.52
CA SER A 55 1.71 -23.61 7.26
C SER A 55 2.92 -23.51 6.34
N TYR A 56 4.01 -22.98 6.88
CA TYR A 56 5.30 -22.84 6.20
C TYR A 56 6.40 -23.57 6.97
N SER A 57 6.01 -24.59 7.75
CA SER A 57 6.92 -25.36 8.59
C SER A 57 8.00 -26.03 7.73
N GLY A 58 9.24 -25.62 7.95
CA GLY A 58 10.40 -26.14 7.21
C GLY A 58 10.60 -25.52 5.81
N ASP A 59 9.79 -24.54 5.42
CA ASP A 59 10.08 -23.72 4.24
C ASP A 59 11.30 -22.83 4.52
N MET A 60 12.16 -22.67 3.52
CA MET A 60 13.41 -21.90 3.67
C MET A 60 13.53 -20.78 2.65
N LEU A 61 14.30 -19.75 3.02
CA LEU A 61 14.78 -18.72 2.10
C LEU A 61 16.29 -18.86 1.93
N LEU A 62 16.72 -19.06 0.70
CA LEU A 62 18.12 -19.18 0.32
C LEU A 62 18.57 -17.93 -0.44
N ARG A 63 19.81 -17.50 -0.24
CA ARG A 63 20.50 -16.50 -1.08
C ARG A 63 21.57 -17.20 -1.89
N VAL A 64 21.34 -17.36 -3.18
CA VAL A 64 22.20 -18.09 -4.13
C VAL A 64 23.07 -17.11 -4.90
N PHE A 65 24.34 -17.45 -5.11
CA PHE A 65 25.32 -16.60 -5.80
C PHE A 65 25.62 -17.17 -7.19
N PRO A 66 25.08 -16.58 -8.28
CA PRO A 66 25.36 -17.03 -9.63
C PRO A 66 26.84 -16.81 -9.98
N LYS A 67 27.42 -17.73 -10.76
CA LYS A 67 28.81 -17.61 -11.26
C LYS A 67 28.89 -17.05 -12.68
N SER A 68 27.76 -17.08 -13.39
CA SER A 68 27.65 -16.66 -14.78
C SER A 68 26.24 -16.13 -15.08
N GLU A 69 26.11 -15.39 -16.19
CA GLU A 69 24.80 -15.00 -16.72
C GLU A 69 23.91 -16.21 -17.04
N ASN A 70 24.50 -17.34 -17.43
CA ASN A 70 23.75 -18.56 -17.67
C ASN A 70 23.18 -19.15 -16.37
N ASP A 71 23.94 -19.10 -15.26
CA ASP A 71 23.42 -19.50 -13.95
C ASP A 71 22.32 -18.58 -13.48
N LYS A 72 22.51 -17.26 -13.63
CA LYS A 72 21.50 -16.25 -13.30
C LYS A 72 20.21 -16.48 -14.09
N LYS A 73 20.30 -16.64 -15.41
CA LYS A 73 19.14 -16.97 -16.27
C LYS A 73 18.49 -18.28 -15.89
N PHE A 74 19.27 -19.31 -15.56
CA PHE A 74 18.74 -20.60 -15.12
C PHE A 74 17.94 -20.46 -13.81
N LEU A 75 18.51 -19.77 -12.82
CA LEU A 75 17.85 -19.53 -11.53
C LEU A 75 16.57 -18.71 -11.67
N ILE A 76 16.52 -17.78 -12.62
CA ILE A 76 15.37 -16.88 -12.83
C ILE A 76 14.26 -17.51 -13.68
N HIS A 77 14.61 -18.17 -14.79
CA HIS A 77 13.62 -18.59 -15.79
C HIS A 77 13.31 -20.09 -15.77
N ASN A 78 14.25 -20.90 -15.30
CA ASN A 78 14.12 -22.36 -15.38
C ASN A 78 13.91 -23.00 -14.01
N PHE A 79 14.16 -22.29 -12.93
CA PHE A 79 13.95 -22.81 -11.58
C PHE A 79 12.45 -22.91 -11.23
N ASP A 80 11.63 -22.00 -11.75
CA ASP A 80 10.16 -22.04 -11.63
C ASP A 80 9.54 -23.28 -12.31
N SER A 81 10.21 -23.85 -13.33
CA SER A 81 9.74 -25.05 -14.02
C SER A 81 9.85 -26.35 -13.19
N LEU A 82 10.45 -26.29 -12.00
CA LEU A 82 10.69 -27.45 -11.11
C LEU A 82 9.63 -27.62 -10.01
N ASP A 83 8.51 -26.91 -10.10
CA ASP A 83 7.45 -26.92 -9.07
C ASP A 83 8.01 -26.44 -7.71
N ILE A 84 8.94 -25.49 -7.79
CA ILE A 84 9.55 -24.80 -6.67
C ILE A 84 8.99 -23.39 -6.73
N ASP A 85 8.32 -22.97 -5.65
CA ASP A 85 7.78 -21.62 -5.47
C ASP A 85 8.92 -20.63 -5.20
N ALA A 86 9.96 -20.69 -6.04
CA ALA A 86 11.16 -19.87 -6.00
C ALA A 86 10.80 -18.48 -6.49
N ASN A 87 9.97 -17.80 -5.72
CA ASN A 87 9.82 -16.38 -5.83
C ASN A 87 11.23 -15.80 -5.70
N VAL A 88 11.79 -15.38 -6.84
CA VAL A 88 13.04 -14.64 -6.89
C VAL A 88 12.72 -13.27 -6.30
N LEU A 89 12.79 -13.21 -4.97
CA LEU A 89 12.76 -11.96 -4.21
C LEU A 89 14.03 -11.20 -4.66
N GLY A 90 13.89 -9.93 -5.07
CA GLY A 90 14.90 -9.15 -5.82
C GLY A 90 16.35 -9.30 -5.30
N LEU A 91 17.42 -9.16 -6.08
CA LEU A 91 17.67 -8.48 -7.35
C LEU A 91 18.54 -9.38 -8.23
N PRO A 92 18.53 -9.16 -9.55
CA PRO A 92 19.83 -8.95 -10.14
C PRO A 92 19.87 -7.87 -11.22
N SER A 93 20.47 -6.73 -10.83
CA SER A 93 21.05 -5.70 -11.69
C SER A 93 21.91 -6.31 -12.81
N ASN A 94 22.22 -5.53 -13.85
CA ASN A 94 23.18 -5.85 -14.91
C ASN A 94 24.61 -6.27 -14.42
N SER A 95 24.84 -6.40 -13.10
CA SER A 95 26.02 -7.04 -12.54
C SER A 95 25.90 -8.57 -12.57
N ARG A 96 26.94 -9.22 -13.11
CA ARG A 96 27.07 -10.68 -13.26
C ARG A 96 27.00 -11.50 -11.96
N TYR A 97 27.07 -10.84 -10.79
CA TYR A 97 27.29 -11.48 -9.49
C TYR A 97 26.24 -11.14 -8.43
N VAL A 98 25.09 -10.56 -8.82
CA VAL A 98 24.05 -10.23 -7.84
C VAL A 98 23.37 -11.53 -7.37
N PRO A 99 23.21 -11.72 -6.04
CA PRO A 99 22.59 -12.92 -5.52
C PRO A 99 21.10 -13.02 -5.83
N VAL A 100 20.63 -14.23 -6.11
CA VAL A 100 19.24 -14.59 -6.34
C VAL A 100 18.65 -15.20 -5.08
N TYR A 101 17.48 -14.76 -4.65
CA TYR A 101 16.81 -15.31 -3.48
C TYR A 101 15.86 -16.42 -3.93
N ILE A 102 15.86 -17.55 -3.24
CA ILE A 102 15.04 -18.70 -3.57
C ILE A 102 14.24 -19.05 -2.34
N TYR A 103 12.93 -18.80 -2.40
CA TYR A 103 11.98 -19.39 -1.49
C TYR A 103 11.75 -20.85 -1.87
N ALA A 104 11.88 -21.77 -0.93
CA ALA A 104 11.75 -23.19 -1.19
C ALA A 104 10.85 -23.86 -0.16
N LYS A 105 9.79 -24.49 -0.65
CA LYS A 105 8.89 -25.31 0.17
C LYS A 105 9.63 -26.50 0.75
N ALA A 106 9.29 -26.91 1.97
CA ALA A 106 9.91 -28.02 2.68
C ALA A 106 9.99 -29.30 1.82
N GLY A 107 8.88 -29.66 1.15
CA GLY A 107 8.81 -30.83 0.28
C GLY A 107 9.65 -30.75 -1.00
N SER A 108 10.07 -29.55 -1.42
CA SER A 108 10.89 -29.32 -2.61
C SER A 108 12.38 -29.13 -2.29
N MET A 109 12.75 -29.04 -1.00
CA MET A 109 14.10 -28.71 -0.58
C MET A 109 15.16 -29.69 -1.11
N HIS A 110 14.86 -30.99 -1.13
CA HIS A 110 15.78 -31.98 -1.68
C HIS A 110 16.11 -31.71 -3.17
N ARG A 111 15.11 -31.34 -3.98
CA ARG A 111 15.30 -31.01 -5.41
C ARG A 111 16.07 -29.70 -5.58
N VAL A 112 15.78 -28.70 -4.75
CA VAL A 112 16.50 -27.41 -4.70
C VAL A 112 17.98 -27.66 -4.45
N MET A 113 18.30 -28.34 -3.35
CA MET A 113 19.69 -28.59 -2.92
C MET A 113 20.45 -29.43 -3.96
N LYS A 114 19.81 -30.47 -4.52
CA LYS A 114 20.40 -31.27 -5.60
C LYS A 114 20.73 -30.42 -6.83
N THR A 115 19.83 -29.51 -7.22
CA THR A 115 20.03 -28.60 -8.36
C THR A 115 21.18 -27.62 -8.10
N LEU A 116 21.23 -27.00 -6.91
CA LEU A 116 22.28 -26.04 -6.56
C LEU A 116 23.66 -26.72 -6.49
N HIS A 117 23.75 -27.90 -5.86
CA HIS A 117 25.00 -28.67 -5.78
C HIS A 117 25.45 -29.18 -7.15
N GLY A 118 24.52 -29.70 -7.97
CA GLY A 118 24.83 -30.20 -9.31
C GLY A 118 25.41 -29.14 -10.25
N ARG A 119 25.03 -27.88 -10.05
CA ARG A 119 25.59 -26.71 -10.77
C ARG A 119 26.77 -26.05 -10.05
N SER A 120 27.21 -26.61 -8.91
CA SER A 120 28.25 -26.04 -8.06
C SER A 120 27.97 -24.59 -7.65
N LEU A 121 26.70 -24.24 -7.40
CA LEU A 121 26.31 -22.90 -6.96
C LEU A 121 26.45 -22.75 -5.45
N SER A 122 27.08 -21.66 -5.02
CA SER A 122 27.18 -21.32 -3.60
C SER A 122 25.90 -20.62 -3.15
N PHE A 123 25.48 -20.86 -1.91
CA PHE A 123 24.32 -20.21 -1.33
C PHE A 123 24.43 -20.09 0.19
N ASN A 124 23.70 -19.13 0.75
CA ASN A 124 23.48 -18.97 2.19
C ASN A 124 22.03 -19.30 2.51
N VAL A 125 21.78 -19.99 3.62
CA VAL A 125 20.42 -20.10 4.18
C VAL A 125 20.16 -18.83 4.98
N LEU A 126 19.23 -17.99 4.53
CA LEU A 126 18.85 -16.76 5.24
C LEU A 126 17.79 -17.07 6.31
N ILE A 127 16.80 -17.88 5.95
CA ILE A 127 15.72 -18.30 6.84
C ILE A 127 15.63 -19.81 6.78
N GLN A 128 15.89 -20.47 7.91
CA GLN A 128 15.88 -21.92 8.03
C GLN A 128 14.47 -22.51 8.21
N ASP A 129 13.56 -21.73 8.78
CA ASP A 129 12.18 -22.14 9.01
C ASP A 129 11.28 -20.91 8.99
N MET A 130 10.56 -20.77 7.88
CA MET A 130 9.67 -19.63 7.65
C MET A 130 8.55 -19.55 8.69
N GLN A 131 8.04 -20.69 9.15
CA GLN A 131 6.99 -20.72 10.17
C GLN A 131 7.45 -20.07 11.47
N LYS A 132 8.70 -20.33 11.92
CA LYS A 132 9.22 -19.72 13.15
C LYS A 132 9.33 -18.21 13.07
N LEU A 133 9.60 -17.66 11.88
CA LEU A 133 9.67 -16.23 11.67
C LEU A 133 8.26 -15.60 11.72
N ILE A 134 7.27 -16.25 11.11
CA ILE A 134 5.85 -15.85 11.18
C ILE A 134 5.34 -15.92 12.63
N ASP A 135 5.62 -17.02 13.34
CA ASP A 135 5.21 -17.20 14.74
C ASP A 135 5.80 -16.11 15.66
N ARG A 136 7.04 -15.68 15.38
CA ARG A 136 7.69 -14.57 16.11
C ARG A 136 7.00 -13.24 15.83
N GLU A 137 6.66 -12.97 14.58
CA GLU A 137 5.93 -11.76 14.19
C GLU A 137 4.55 -11.72 14.87
N GLU A 138 3.75 -12.79 14.75
CA GLU A 138 2.42 -12.88 15.38
C GLU A 138 2.50 -12.67 16.90
N ARG A 139 3.49 -13.29 17.56
CA ARG A 139 3.72 -13.10 19.00
C ARG A 139 4.09 -11.67 19.35
N SER A 140 5.02 -11.06 18.62
CA SER A 140 5.48 -9.69 18.89
C SER A 140 4.33 -8.68 18.72
N ILE A 141 3.50 -8.85 17.70
CA ILE A 141 2.31 -8.05 17.47
C ILE A 141 1.33 -8.18 18.64
N ALA A 142 1.04 -9.41 19.07
CA ALA A 142 0.10 -9.68 20.16
C ALA A 142 0.60 -9.14 21.51
N GLU A 143 1.88 -9.37 21.85
CA GLU A 143 2.51 -8.88 23.08
C GLU A 143 2.51 -7.34 23.15
N ARG A 144 2.81 -6.66 22.03
CA ARG A 144 2.75 -5.19 21.99
C ARG A 144 1.33 -4.67 22.18
N ARG A 145 0.34 -5.29 21.51
CA ARG A 145 -1.07 -4.91 21.68
C ARG A 145 -1.57 -5.11 23.11
N SER A 146 -1.13 -6.17 23.82
CA SER A 146 -1.54 -6.37 25.21
C SER A 146 -0.90 -5.38 26.19
N ASN A 147 0.27 -4.82 25.85
CA ASN A 147 1.02 -3.93 26.74
C ASN A 147 0.71 -2.44 26.53
N GLN A 148 0.00 -2.08 25.47
CA GLN A 148 -0.28 -0.69 25.11
C GLN A 148 -1.72 -0.28 25.47
N SER A 149 -1.88 0.97 25.94
CA SER A 149 -3.21 1.56 26.16
C SER A 149 -3.98 1.65 24.84
N SER A 150 -5.27 1.27 24.86
CA SER A 150 -6.13 1.24 23.67
C SER A 150 -6.55 2.61 23.14
N GLU A 151 -6.11 3.71 23.76
CA GLU A 151 -6.59 5.06 23.42
C GLU A 151 -5.91 5.68 22.20
N LEU A 152 -4.71 5.22 21.81
CA LEU A 152 -3.93 5.81 20.73
C LEU A 152 -3.54 4.77 19.67
N PHE A 153 -3.54 5.20 18.41
CA PHE A 153 -3.07 4.36 17.29
C PHE A 153 -1.56 4.13 17.39
N ASP A 154 -1.14 2.87 17.26
CA ASP A 154 0.24 2.45 17.48
C ASP A 154 1.03 2.33 16.18
N PHE A 155 1.73 3.40 15.76
CA PHE A 155 2.47 3.39 14.50
C PHE A 155 3.75 2.52 14.48
N GLU A 156 4.06 1.84 15.58
CA GLU A 156 5.19 0.89 15.68
C GLU A 156 4.68 -0.57 15.70
N ASN A 157 3.49 -0.81 15.17
CA ASN A 157 2.90 -2.14 15.04
C ASN A 157 2.14 -2.31 13.72
N TYR A 158 1.90 -3.57 13.35
CA TYR A 158 1.04 -3.91 12.21
C TYR A 158 -0.41 -4.00 12.66
N HIS A 159 -1.34 -3.53 11.82
CA HIS A 159 -2.76 -3.41 12.16
C HIS A 159 -3.68 -4.12 11.17
N PRO A 160 -4.73 -4.83 11.62
CA PRO A 160 -5.74 -5.39 10.74
C PRO A 160 -6.45 -4.28 9.94
N TYR A 161 -7.01 -4.64 8.79
CA TYR A 161 -7.71 -3.70 7.90
C TYR A 161 -8.76 -2.87 8.63
N GLU A 162 -9.60 -3.49 9.47
CA GLU A 162 -10.66 -2.81 10.22
C GLU A 162 -10.10 -1.71 11.15
N THR A 163 -9.02 -2.01 11.87
CA THR A 163 -8.34 -1.03 12.74
C THR A 163 -7.81 0.16 11.94
N ILE A 164 -7.30 -0.08 10.73
CA ILE A 164 -6.81 0.96 9.83
C ILE A 164 -7.97 1.87 9.37
N VAL A 165 -9.08 1.27 8.93
CA VAL A 165 -10.27 2.02 8.49
C VAL A 165 -10.81 2.89 9.63
N THR A 166 -11.02 2.31 10.81
CA THR A 166 -11.50 3.05 11.99
C THR A 166 -10.58 4.21 12.35
N TRP A 167 -9.26 4.03 12.25
CA TRP A 167 -8.30 5.10 12.50
C TRP A 167 -8.41 6.22 11.45
N LEU A 168 -8.47 5.89 10.17
CA LEU A 168 -8.63 6.89 9.09
C LEU A 168 -9.93 7.69 9.24
N GLU A 169 -11.03 7.04 9.62
CA GLU A 169 -12.31 7.70 9.92
C GLU A 169 -12.20 8.59 11.16
N SER A 170 -11.44 8.19 12.18
CA SER A 170 -11.20 9.04 13.35
C SER A 170 -10.41 10.30 13.01
N LEU A 171 -9.49 10.23 12.05
CA LEU A 171 -8.70 11.38 11.60
C LEU A 171 -9.54 12.44 10.89
N THR A 172 -10.54 12.05 10.09
CA THR A 172 -11.41 13.01 9.40
C THR A 172 -12.30 13.80 10.36
N ASN A 173 -12.54 13.28 11.57
CA ASN A 173 -13.26 13.98 12.62
C ASN A 173 -12.38 14.99 13.38
N THR A 174 -11.05 14.88 13.28
CA THR A 174 -10.09 15.65 14.10
C THR A 174 -9.28 16.66 13.30
N SER A 175 -9.17 16.51 11.98
CA SER A 175 -8.43 17.43 11.12
C SER A 175 -9.25 17.84 9.89
N SER A 176 -9.29 19.14 9.61
CA SER A 176 -9.90 19.67 8.39
C SER A 176 -9.03 19.53 7.14
N LEU A 177 -7.77 19.10 7.30
CA LEU A 177 -6.82 18.92 6.19
C LEU A 177 -7.08 17.62 5.43
N ILE A 178 -7.71 16.63 6.08
CA ILE A 178 -7.88 15.28 5.56
C ILE A 178 -9.31 15.05 5.10
N SER A 179 -9.45 14.36 3.98
CA SER A 179 -10.71 13.86 3.45
C SER A 179 -10.55 12.39 3.10
N LEU A 180 -11.59 11.61 3.36
CA LEU A 180 -11.64 10.18 3.09
C LEU A 180 -12.77 9.91 2.10
N SER A 181 -12.48 9.16 1.05
CA SER A 181 -13.48 8.75 0.06
C SER A 181 -13.21 7.31 -0.39
N SER A 182 -14.27 6.59 -0.76
CA SER A 182 -14.14 5.27 -1.38
C SER A 182 -14.01 5.41 -2.90
N MET A 183 -12.96 4.81 -3.47
CA MET A 183 -12.74 4.75 -4.92
C MET A 183 -13.52 3.62 -5.58
N GLY A 184 -14.08 2.71 -4.79
CA GLY A 184 -14.70 1.47 -5.25
C GLY A 184 -14.62 0.39 -4.18
N LYS A 185 -15.13 -0.79 -4.51
CA LYS A 185 -15.04 -1.97 -3.67
C LYS A 185 -14.06 -2.97 -4.28
N SER A 186 -13.39 -3.73 -3.43
CA SER A 186 -12.61 -4.91 -3.81
C SER A 186 -13.53 -6.05 -4.23
N PHE A 187 -12.97 -7.17 -4.67
CA PHE A 187 -13.77 -8.33 -5.07
C PHE A 187 -14.69 -8.84 -3.94
N GLU A 188 -14.19 -8.92 -2.70
CA GLU A 188 -14.93 -9.37 -1.52
C GLU A 188 -15.74 -8.24 -0.84
N GLY A 189 -15.79 -7.04 -1.44
CA GLY A 189 -16.69 -5.96 -1.02
C GLY A 189 -16.11 -4.96 -0.01
N ASN A 190 -14.81 -4.99 0.25
CA ASN A 190 -14.11 -4.05 1.12
C ASN A 190 -13.82 -2.72 0.38
N ASP A 191 -13.86 -1.58 1.08
CA ASP A 191 -13.58 -0.29 0.46
C ASP A 191 -12.12 -0.12 0.02
N LEU A 192 -11.90 0.43 -1.18
CA LEU A 192 -10.61 0.99 -1.55
C LEU A 192 -10.60 2.47 -1.21
N LEU A 193 -10.02 2.80 -0.06
CA LEU A 193 -10.04 4.16 0.48
C LEU A 193 -8.94 5.04 -0.14
N LEU A 194 -9.35 6.22 -0.59
CA LEU A 194 -8.51 7.35 -0.94
C LEU A 194 -8.51 8.35 0.22
N VAL A 195 -7.31 8.64 0.72
CA VAL A 195 -7.05 9.70 1.69
C VAL A 195 -6.47 10.90 0.94
N SER A 196 -7.14 12.04 0.96
CA SER A 196 -6.65 13.28 0.37
C SER A 196 -6.33 14.29 1.46
N ILE A 197 -5.08 14.77 1.48
CA ILE A 197 -4.58 15.79 2.42
C ILE A 197 -4.26 17.05 1.62
N SER A 198 -4.91 18.16 1.98
CA SER A 198 -4.77 19.45 1.29
C SER A 198 -4.94 20.63 2.25
N THR A 199 -4.32 21.77 1.94
CA THR A 199 -4.55 23.05 2.59
C THR A 199 -5.48 23.91 1.73
N ASN A 200 -6.43 24.60 2.36
CA ASN A 200 -7.41 25.47 1.69
C ASN A 200 -6.81 26.80 1.19
N ASN A 201 -5.66 26.80 0.53
CA ASN A 201 -5.11 28.01 -0.08
C ASN A 201 -5.75 28.23 -1.45
N SER A 202 -6.88 28.94 -1.47
CA SER A 202 -7.65 29.32 -2.66
C SER A 202 -7.00 30.42 -3.52
N GLU A 203 -5.72 30.73 -3.34
CA GLU A 203 -5.06 31.83 -4.04
C GLU A 203 -3.62 31.49 -4.43
N ARG A 204 -3.48 30.69 -5.50
CA ARG A 204 -2.33 30.84 -6.40
C ARG A 204 -2.87 30.92 -7.82
N ASN A 205 -3.04 32.16 -8.28
CA ASN A 205 -2.86 32.49 -9.68
C ASN A 205 -1.41 32.15 -10.02
N ASP A 206 -1.18 31.41 -11.09
CA ASP A 206 -0.24 31.82 -12.14
C ASP A 206 -0.27 30.79 -13.28
N GLY A 207 -0.40 31.33 -14.48
CA GLY A 207 -0.59 30.57 -15.71
C GLY A 207 0.70 29.97 -16.23
N ASP A 208 0.56 28.76 -16.76
CA ASP A 208 1.22 28.35 -18.00
C ASP A 208 0.48 27.10 -18.49
N SER A 209 -0.58 27.31 -19.28
CA SER A 209 -1.35 26.23 -19.90
C SER A 209 -0.85 26.03 -21.32
N ASP A 210 0.12 25.14 -21.48
CA ASP A 210 0.36 24.51 -22.77
C ASP A 210 0.78 23.04 -22.55
N PHE A 211 -0.20 22.16 -22.36
CA PHE A 211 0.01 20.73 -22.52
C PHE A 211 -1.30 19.98 -22.82
N HIS A 212 -1.17 18.96 -23.67
CA HIS A 212 -2.19 18.33 -24.51
C HIS A 212 -3.58 18.09 -23.90
N GLN A 213 -4.61 18.64 -24.56
CA GLN A 213 -5.97 18.13 -24.53
C GLN A 213 -5.98 16.69 -25.05
N THR A 214 -6.06 15.71 -24.15
CA THR A 214 -6.78 14.47 -24.47
C THR A 214 -8.27 14.82 -24.46
N THR A 215 -8.87 14.74 -25.63
CA THR A 215 -10.20 15.24 -25.98
C THR A 215 -11.31 14.62 -25.13
N GLU A 216 -12.27 15.45 -24.71
CA GLU A 216 -13.53 15.12 -24.01
C GLU A 216 -14.28 13.90 -24.60
N HIS A 217 -14.05 13.58 -25.88
CA HIS A 217 -14.55 12.39 -26.54
C HIS A 217 -14.12 11.05 -25.90
N GLU A 218 -12.95 10.96 -25.26
CA GLU A 218 -12.54 9.72 -24.58
C GLU A 218 -13.29 9.52 -23.26
N GLN A 219 -13.65 10.61 -22.57
CA GLN A 219 -14.43 10.59 -21.32
C GLN A 219 -15.85 10.12 -21.57
N GLU A 220 -16.51 10.66 -22.61
CA GLU A 220 -17.85 10.21 -23.02
C GLU A 220 -17.85 8.76 -23.51
N SER A 221 -16.78 8.32 -24.17
CA SER A 221 -16.60 6.93 -24.61
C SER A 221 -16.54 5.96 -23.42
N TYR A 222 -15.79 6.31 -22.37
CA TYR A 222 -15.68 5.50 -21.16
C TYR A 222 -16.99 5.46 -20.38
N GLU A 223 -17.66 6.62 -20.19
CA GLU A 223 -18.96 6.71 -19.52
C GLU A 223 -20.05 5.91 -20.26
N ASN A 224 -20.09 5.99 -21.59
CA ASN A 224 -21.02 5.21 -22.41
C ASN A 224 -20.72 3.69 -22.38
N SER A 225 -19.46 3.29 -22.22
CA SER A 225 -19.08 1.88 -22.06
C SER A 225 -19.53 1.30 -20.71
N GLN A 226 -19.53 2.13 -19.65
CA GLN A 226 -19.92 1.74 -18.28
C GLN A 226 -21.44 1.81 -18.08
N GLN A 227 -22.15 2.71 -18.77
CA GLN A 227 -23.61 2.81 -18.70
C GLN A 227 -24.32 1.58 -19.30
N LYS A 228 -23.68 0.89 -20.26
CA LYS A 228 -24.13 -0.42 -20.75
C LYS A 228 -23.93 -1.58 -19.76
N ARG A 229 -23.22 -1.37 -18.64
CA ARG A 229 -22.94 -2.38 -17.60
C ARG A 229 -23.67 -2.15 -16.26
N GLY A 230 -24.66 -1.24 -16.20
CA GLY A 230 -25.57 -1.14 -15.06
C GLY A 230 -24.97 -0.59 -13.76
N VAL A 231 -23.81 0.07 -13.81
CA VAL A 231 -23.20 0.70 -12.62
C VAL A 231 -23.87 2.05 -12.37
N ARG A 232 -24.66 2.15 -11.29
CA ARG A 232 -25.19 3.43 -10.78
C ARG A 232 -24.03 4.30 -10.31
N SER A 233 -23.89 5.50 -10.88
CA SER A 233 -22.96 6.53 -10.43
C SER A 233 -23.26 6.89 -8.96
N MET A 234 -22.31 6.66 -8.05
CA MET A 234 -22.32 7.24 -6.72
C MET A 234 -21.53 8.55 -6.73
N SER A 235 -22.17 9.61 -6.24
CA SER A 235 -21.62 10.95 -6.11
C SER A 235 -20.44 10.96 -5.13
N ALA A 236 -19.23 11.22 -5.64
CA ALA A 236 -18.05 11.50 -4.84
C ALA A 236 -18.20 12.91 -4.24
N THR A 237 -18.64 12.99 -2.99
CA THR A 237 -18.73 14.25 -2.23
C THR A 237 -17.41 14.53 -1.50
N GLY A 238 -16.31 14.58 -2.25
CA GLY A 238 -15.03 15.12 -1.78
C GLY A 238 -14.77 16.47 -2.46
N LYS A 239 -14.60 17.54 -1.68
CA LYS A 239 -14.19 18.84 -2.23
C LYS A 239 -12.71 18.78 -2.61
N PHE A 240 -12.41 18.38 -3.85
CA PHE A 240 -11.04 18.46 -4.38
C PHE A 240 -10.70 19.91 -4.76
N HIS A 241 -9.64 20.49 -4.18
CA HIS A 241 -9.19 21.84 -4.50
C HIS A 241 -8.54 21.89 -5.88
N GLN A 242 -9.20 22.50 -6.88
CA GLN A 242 -8.95 22.25 -8.30
C GLN A 242 -7.56 22.61 -8.88
N ASN A 243 -6.66 23.31 -8.16
CA ASN A 243 -5.45 23.87 -8.79
C ASN A 243 -4.09 23.35 -8.29
N LYS A 244 -4.01 22.56 -7.22
CA LYS A 244 -2.72 22.08 -6.70
C LYS A 244 -2.30 20.75 -7.32
N ALA A 245 -1.01 20.66 -7.65
CA ALA A 245 -0.39 19.42 -8.12
C ALA A 245 -0.45 18.35 -7.03
N VAL A 246 -0.60 17.08 -7.42
CA VAL A 246 -0.78 15.95 -6.51
C VAL A 246 0.48 15.08 -6.49
N ILE A 247 0.93 14.70 -5.28
CA ILE A 247 1.80 13.55 -5.05
C ILE A 247 0.91 12.37 -4.65
N TYR A 248 0.85 11.36 -5.51
CA TYR A 248 0.03 10.17 -5.31
C TYR A 248 0.87 9.01 -4.77
N ILE A 249 0.46 8.42 -3.66
CA ILE A 249 1.17 7.36 -2.95
C ILE A 249 0.24 6.16 -2.77
N ASN A 250 0.63 5.01 -3.32
CA ASN A 250 -0.12 3.77 -3.26
C ASN A 250 0.67 2.73 -2.45
N CYS A 251 -0.01 2.07 -1.52
CA CYS A 251 0.57 1.12 -0.58
C CYS A 251 -0.26 -0.17 -0.54
N GLY A 252 0.37 -1.28 -0.13
CA GLY A 252 -0.34 -2.53 0.10
C GLY A 252 -0.98 -3.12 -1.15
N MET A 253 -0.42 -2.90 -2.34
CA MET A 253 -0.90 -3.54 -3.57
C MET A 253 -0.63 -5.05 -3.57
N HIS A 254 0.52 -5.46 -3.03
CA HIS A 254 0.77 -6.85 -2.65
C HIS A 254 0.48 -7.05 -1.18
N ALA A 255 -0.37 -8.02 -0.88
CA ALA A 255 -0.96 -8.21 0.45
C ALA A 255 0.07 -8.47 1.57
N ARG A 256 1.11 -9.27 1.32
CA ARG A 256 2.14 -9.63 2.31
C ARG A 256 3.12 -8.51 2.67
N GLU A 257 3.14 -7.40 1.92
CA GLU A 257 4.13 -6.33 2.05
C GLU A 257 3.68 -5.31 3.12
N TRP A 258 3.44 -5.80 4.34
CA TRP A 258 2.80 -5.06 5.45
C TRP A 258 3.50 -3.74 5.81
N ILE A 259 4.83 -3.69 5.67
CA ILE A 259 5.61 -2.48 5.95
C ILE A 259 5.21 -1.27 5.09
N THR A 260 4.71 -1.50 3.87
CA THR A 260 4.25 -0.43 2.98
C THR A 260 3.02 0.26 3.55
N ILE A 261 2.07 -0.52 4.09
CA ILE A 261 0.84 -0.05 4.68
C ILE A 261 1.17 0.76 5.94
N SER A 262 1.94 0.19 6.87
CA SER A 262 2.34 0.91 8.10
C SER A 262 3.11 2.20 7.81
N SER A 263 4.00 2.20 6.81
CA SER A 263 4.71 3.41 6.38
C SER A 263 3.76 4.47 5.82
N CYS A 264 2.77 4.07 5.00
CA CYS A 264 1.73 4.97 4.49
C CYS A 264 0.93 5.63 5.63
N LEU A 265 0.49 4.83 6.62
CA LEU A 265 -0.28 5.35 7.76
C LEU A 265 0.55 6.32 8.61
N TRP A 266 1.83 6.00 8.82
CA TRP A 266 2.74 6.91 9.51
C TRP A 266 2.91 8.24 8.75
N MET A 267 3.07 8.21 7.42
CA MET A 267 3.17 9.44 6.60
C MET A 267 1.89 10.28 6.64
N ILE A 268 0.72 9.63 6.60
CA ILE A 268 -0.57 10.33 6.74
C ILE A 268 -0.62 11.04 8.09
N ASN A 269 -0.30 10.34 9.18
CA ASN A 269 -0.25 10.93 10.51
C ASN A 269 0.75 12.09 10.60
N GLU A 270 1.93 11.89 10.01
CA GLU A 270 2.98 12.89 9.98
C GLU A 270 2.50 14.19 9.34
N LEU A 271 1.81 14.10 8.20
CA LEU A 271 1.27 15.24 7.46
C LEU A 271 0.16 15.99 8.20
N VAL A 272 -0.73 15.27 8.90
CA VAL A 272 -1.88 15.88 9.58
C VAL A 272 -1.60 16.34 11.01
N SER A 273 -0.48 15.92 11.61
CA SER A 273 -0.16 16.26 13.00
C SER A 273 0.10 17.75 13.17
N SER A 274 -0.68 18.37 14.08
CA SER A 274 -0.63 19.81 14.35
C SER A 274 0.72 20.29 14.87
N GLU A 275 1.43 19.44 15.64
CA GLU A 275 2.78 19.71 16.14
C GLU A 275 3.81 19.90 15.02
N LYS A 276 3.53 19.34 13.84
CA LYS A 276 4.42 19.34 12.68
C LYS A 276 3.90 20.18 11.52
N SER A 277 2.79 20.89 11.74
CA SER A 277 2.14 21.76 10.75
C SER A 277 3.09 22.80 10.17
N SER A 278 4.00 23.39 10.96
CA SER A 278 4.98 24.37 10.47
C SER A 278 6.05 23.78 9.55
N VAL A 279 6.41 22.51 9.75
CA VAL A 279 7.39 21.78 8.90
C VAL A 279 6.72 21.26 7.63
N ASN A 280 5.48 20.80 7.73
CA ASN A 280 4.73 20.26 6.60
C ASN A 280 4.02 21.34 5.77
N SER A 281 3.77 22.53 6.32
CA SER A 281 3.08 23.62 5.62
C SER A 281 3.72 23.93 4.27
N PRO A 282 5.05 24.08 4.13
CA PRO A 282 5.65 24.34 2.82
C PRO A 282 5.36 23.23 1.78
N LEU A 283 5.40 21.96 2.21
CA LEU A 283 5.06 20.82 1.33
C LEU A 283 3.59 20.86 0.94
N LEU A 284 2.72 21.09 1.91
CA LEU A 284 1.29 21.24 1.71
C LEU A 284 0.92 22.54 0.99
N ASP A 285 1.81 23.52 0.87
CA ASP A 285 1.60 24.69 0.01
C ASP A 285 1.93 24.38 -1.45
N MET A 286 2.87 23.47 -1.70
CA MET A 286 3.27 23.04 -3.04
C MET A 286 2.36 21.96 -3.63
N TYR A 287 1.99 20.97 -2.82
CA TYR A 287 1.30 19.77 -3.27
C TYR A 287 0.09 19.40 -2.42
N ASP A 288 -0.88 18.75 -3.05
CA ASP A 288 -1.83 17.88 -2.35
C ASP A 288 -1.24 16.47 -2.27
N PHE A 289 -1.48 15.76 -1.18
CA PHE A 289 -1.03 14.38 -1.03
C PHE A 289 -2.22 13.43 -1.05
N TRP A 290 -2.20 12.48 -1.97
CA TRP A 290 -3.20 11.44 -2.10
C TRP A 290 -2.59 10.10 -1.73
N PHE A 291 -3.19 9.43 -0.76
CA PHE A 291 -2.78 8.10 -0.34
C PHE A 291 -3.87 7.07 -0.62
N VAL A 292 -3.45 5.90 -1.09
CA VAL A 292 -4.24 4.67 -1.06
C VAL A 292 -3.52 3.71 -0.11
N PRO A 293 -3.87 3.70 1.19
CA PRO A 293 -3.09 3.01 2.20
C PRO A 293 -3.11 1.49 2.06
N VAL A 294 -4.23 0.94 1.58
CA VAL A 294 -4.42 -0.50 1.33
C VAL A 294 -5.06 -0.68 -0.04
N ALA A 295 -4.24 -0.83 -1.07
CA ALA A 295 -4.70 -1.00 -2.45
C ALA A 295 -5.28 -2.40 -2.76
N ASN A 296 -5.00 -3.38 -1.90
CA ASN A 296 -5.53 -4.75 -1.97
C ASN A 296 -6.13 -5.18 -0.62
N PRO A 297 -7.32 -4.66 -0.25
CA PRO A 297 -7.93 -4.95 1.04
C PRO A 297 -8.18 -6.44 1.30
N ASP A 298 -8.69 -7.16 0.30
CA ASP A 298 -9.05 -8.58 0.45
C ASP A 298 -7.81 -9.44 0.66
N GLY A 299 -6.78 -9.22 -0.16
CA GLY A 299 -5.50 -9.90 0.00
C GLY A 299 -4.89 -9.59 1.36
N TYR A 300 -4.92 -8.32 1.79
CA TYR A 300 -4.40 -7.92 3.09
C TYR A 300 -5.12 -8.64 4.23
N ILE A 301 -6.45 -8.65 4.25
CA ILE A 301 -7.26 -9.41 5.24
C ILE A 301 -6.93 -10.90 5.19
N PHE A 302 -6.77 -11.47 4.00
CA PHE A 302 -6.41 -12.88 3.83
C PHE A 302 -5.02 -13.18 4.41
N SER A 303 -4.08 -12.24 4.33
CA SER A 303 -2.74 -12.37 4.93
C SER A 303 -2.74 -12.34 6.46
N TRP A 304 -3.72 -11.68 7.08
CA TRP A 304 -3.91 -11.73 8.54
C TRP A 304 -4.58 -13.02 9.02
N THR A 305 -5.49 -13.56 8.22
CA THR A 305 -6.43 -14.59 8.68
C THR A 305 -6.10 -16.00 8.21
N THR A 306 -5.44 -16.13 7.06
CA THR A 306 -5.30 -17.42 6.38
C THR A 306 -3.88 -17.68 5.86
N ASP A 307 -3.29 -16.79 5.06
CA ASP A 307 -2.01 -17.04 4.37
C ASP A 307 -1.11 -15.81 4.43
N ARG A 308 -0.20 -15.76 5.42
CA ARG A 308 0.66 -14.60 5.70
C ARG A 308 1.52 -14.15 4.52
N LEU A 309 1.90 -15.09 3.65
CA LEU A 309 2.72 -14.83 2.46
C LEU A 309 1.89 -14.64 1.18
N TRP A 310 0.57 -14.48 1.29
CA TRP A 310 -0.31 -14.17 0.17
C TRP A 310 0.04 -12.82 -0.47
N ARG A 311 0.12 -12.79 -1.80
CA ARG A 311 0.53 -11.60 -2.55
C ARG A 311 -0.63 -10.97 -3.33
N LYS A 312 -1.40 -11.80 -4.02
CA LYS A 312 -2.40 -11.43 -5.03
C LYS A 312 -3.65 -10.80 -4.38
N ASN A 313 -4.60 -10.33 -5.18
CA ASN A 313 -5.96 -10.08 -4.68
C ASN A 313 -6.70 -11.41 -4.41
N ARG A 314 -8.02 -11.35 -4.21
CA ARG A 314 -8.87 -12.51 -3.86
C ARG A 314 -9.95 -12.83 -4.88
N SER A 315 -9.82 -12.35 -6.12
CA SER A 315 -10.74 -12.74 -7.19
C SER A 315 -10.77 -14.27 -7.37
N PRO A 316 -11.94 -14.87 -7.61
CA PRO A 316 -12.08 -16.30 -7.76
C PRO A 316 -11.50 -16.72 -9.11
N GLY A 317 -10.69 -17.78 -9.11
CA GLY A 317 -10.20 -18.41 -10.32
C GLY A 317 -10.63 -19.87 -10.39
N ASN A 318 -10.62 -20.45 -11.60
CA ASN A 318 -11.06 -21.84 -11.80
C ASN A 318 -10.20 -22.85 -11.03
N THR A 319 -8.88 -22.62 -10.94
CA THR A 319 -7.92 -23.51 -10.28
C THR A 319 -7.30 -22.87 -9.04
N CYS A 320 -6.90 -21.60 -9.15
CA CYS A 320 -6.31 -20.84 -8.07
C CYS A 320 -6.88 -19.42 -8.09
N ASN A 321 -7.12 -18.87 -6.90
CA ASN A 321 -7.66 -17.52 -6.75
C ASN A 321 -6.58 -16.46 -6.92
N GLY A 322 -7.01 -15.27 -7.31
CA GLY A 322 -6.28 -14.02 -7.28
C GLY A 322 -5.44 -13.76 -8.52
N VAL A 323 -5.19 -12.47 -8.72
CA VAL A 323 -4.34 -11.87 -9.75
C VAL A 323 -3.31 -10.97 -9.07
N ASP A 324 -2.09 -10.94 -9.61
CA ASP A 324 -1.09 -9.95 -9.28
C ASP A 324 -1.53 -8.60 -9.87
N LEU A 325 -2.00 -7.70 -9.00
CA LEU A 325 -2.49 -6.38 -9.39
C LEU A 325 -1.42 -5.57 -10.13
N ASN A 326 -0.14 -5.72 -9.78
CA ASN A 326 0.97 -5.02 -10.45
C ASN A 326 1.43 -5.73 -11.75
N ARG A 327 0.61 -6.63 -12.28
CA ARG A 327 0.71 -7.23 -13.63
C ARG A 327 -0.57 -7.04 -14.44
N ASN A 328 -1.59 -6.39 -13.86
CA ASN A 328 -2.93 -6.31 -14.42
C ASN A 328 -3.22 -4.98 -15.12
N PHE A 329 -2.33 -4.00 -15.12
CA PHE A 329 -2.59 -2.71 -15.78
C PHE A 329 -2.56 -2.82 -17.32
N ASN A 330 -3.38 -2.03 -18.02
CA ASN A 330 -3.46 -2.02 -19.48
C ASN A 330 -2.28 -1.27 -20.14
N VAL A 331 -1.06 -1.73 -19.87
CA VAL A 331 0.18 -1.25 -20.47
C VAL A 331 1.06 -2.44 -20.82
N ARG A 332 1.33 -2.60 -22.11
CA ARG A 332 2.16 -3.70 -22.63
C ARG A 332 1.76 -5.04 -21.99
N PHE A 333 0.45 -5.21 -21.79
CA PHE A 333 -0.09 -6.32 -21.03
C PHE A 333 0.27 -7.62 -21.72
N ASN A 334 0.93 -8.47 -20.97
CA ASN A 334 1.17 -9.84 -21.30
C ASN A 334 1.03 -10.57 -19.97
N ALA A 335 0.20 -11.61 -19.92
CA ALA A 335 0.00 -12.40 -18.71
C ALA A 335 1.37 -12.95 -18.30
N SER A 336 2.04 -12.25 -17.36
CA SER A 336 3.44 -12.50 -16.97
C SER A 336 3.67 -13.96 -16.62
N SER A 337 2.63 -14.58 -16.06
CA SER A 337 2.37 -16.01 -16.13
C SER A 337 0.98 -16.23 -16.72
N ARG A 338 0.80 -17.30 -17.52
CA ARG A 338 -0.51 -17.81 -17.94
C ARG A 338 -1.09 -18.83 -16.95
N ASN A 339 -0.30 -19.28 -15.98
CA ASN A 339 -0.74 -20.19 -14.92
C ASN A 339 -1.44 -19.38 -13.81
N PRO A 340 -2.75 -19.58 -13.55
CA PRO A 340 -3.50 -18.89 -12.50
C PRO A 340 -2.93 -19.10 -11.09
N CYS A 341 -2.20 -20.20 -10.87
CA CYS A 341 -1.59 -20.50 -9.58
C CYS A 341 -0.25 -19.79 -9.34
N SER A 342 0.30 -19.12 -10.35
CA SER A 342 1.52 -18.33 -10.19
C SER A 342 1.25 -17.07 -9.35
N SER A 343 2.22 -16.70 -8.52
CA SER A 343 2.23 -15.46 -7.74
C SER A 343 2.26 -14.19 -8.60
N ILE A 344 2.69 -14.30 -9.87
CA ILE A 344 2.79 -13.21 -10.86
C ILE A 344 1.73 -13.34 -11.98
N TYR A 345 0.66 -14.12 -11.75
CA TYR A 345 -0.44 -14.25 -12.70
C TYR A 345 -1.14 -12.90 -12.89
N GLY A 346 -1.08 -12.32 -14.09
CA GLY A 346 -1.59 -10.97 -14.38
C GLY A 346 -3.08 -10.89 -14.72
N GLY A 347 -3.83 -12.00 -14.64
CA GLY A 347 -5.23 -12.06 -15.04
C GLY A 347 -5.42 -12.51 -16.49
N ILE A 348 -6.68 -12.72 -16.87
CA ILE A 348 -7.06 -13.16 -18.23
C ILE A 348 -7.01 -12.01 -19.25
N GLU A 349 -7.20 -10.77 -18.78
CA GLU A 349 -7.22 -9.55 -19.57
C GLU A 349 -6.72 -8.38 -18.68
N PRO A 350 -6.21 -7.29 -19.27
CA PRO A 350 -5.82 -6.13 -18.48
C PRO A 350 -7.04 -5.47 -17.84
N GLU A 351 -6.83 -4.89 -16.66
CA GLU A 351 -7.84 -4.22 -15.83
C GLU A 351 -9.05 -5.14 -15.53
N SER A 352 -8.80 -6.44 -15.39
CA SER A 352 -9.82 -7.43 -15.03
C SER A 352 -10.30 -7.31 -13.59
N GLU A 353 -9.42 -6.85 -12.69
CA GLU A 353 -9.65 -6.84 -11.24
C GLU A 353 -10.35 -5.55 -10.78
N GLU A 354 -11.28 -5.67 -9.82
CA GLU A 354 -12.02 -4.52 -9.29
C GLU A 354 -11.10 -3.49 -8.63
N GLU A 355 -10.04 -3.96 -7.94
CA GLU A 355 -9.03 -3.10 -7.36
C GLU A 355 -8.28 -2.32 -8.44
N THR A 356 -7.83 -2.99 -9.51
CA THR A 356 -7.14 -2.35 -10.63
C THR A 356 -8.05 -1.31 -11.29
N LYS A 357 -9.32 -1.65 -11.57
CA LYS A 357 -10.31 -0.73 -12.17
C LYS A 357 -10.52 0.51 -11.33
N ALA A 358 -10.59 0.38 -10.00
CA ALA A 358 -10.72 1.54 -9.11
C ALA A 358 -9.49 2.46 -9.19
N LEU A 359 -8.29 1.89 -9.22
CA LEU A 359 -7.04 2.64 -9.36
C LEU A 359 -6.92 3.32 -10.73
N THR A 360 -7.24 2.62 -11.83
CA THR A 360 -7.16 3.20 -13.18
C THR A 360 -8.23 4.26 -13.40
N LYS A 361 -9.43 4.09 -12.82
CA LYS A 361 -10.46 5.14 -12.81
C LYS A 361 -9.99 6.43 -12.12
N LEU A 362 -9.31 6.32 -10.97
CA LEU A 362 -8.74 7.50 -10.30
C LEU A 362 -7.73 8.22 -11.20
N LEU A 363 -6.80 7.47 -11.80
CA LEU A 363 -5.78 8.02 -12.71
C LEU A 363 -6.42 8.65 -13.94
N TYR A 364 -7.43 8.01 -14.52
CA TYR A 364 -8.15 8.52 -15.69
C TYR A 364 -8.80 9.87 -15.40
N LEU A 365 -9.48 10.00 -14.26
CA LEU A 365 -10.21 11.22 -13.89
C LEU A 365 -9.28 12.38 -13.47
N HIS A 366 -8.08 12.07 -12.94
CA HIS A 366 -7.29 13.06 -12.22
C HIS A 366 -5.81 13.14 -12.60
N SER A 367 -5.34 12.36 -13.56
CA SER A 367 -3.93 12.34 -14.00
C SER A 367 -3.36 13.71 -14.34
N HIS A 368 -4.16 14.61 -14.90
CA HIS A 368 -3.77 15.99 -15.21
C HIS A 368 -3.26 16.78 -14.00
N ARG A 369 -3.64 16.40 -12.77
CA ARG A 369 -3.13 17.00 -11.52
C ARG A 369 -1.94 16.24 -10.95
N ILE A 370 -1.78 14.96 -11.27
CA ILE A 370 -0.82 14.07 -10.62
C ILE A 370 0.57 14.37 -11.17
N LYS A 371 1.43 14.94 -10.32
CA LYS A 371 2.80 15.27 -10.69
C LYS A 371 3.75 14.11 -10.52
N ALA A 372 3.53 13.31 -9.48
CA ALA A 372 4.32 12.12 -9.20
C ALA A 372 3.45 11.00 -8.64
N THR A 373 3.83 9.75 -8.96
CA THR A 373 3.25 8.54 -8.37
C THR A 373 4.34 7.73 -7.67
N LEU A 374 4.04 7.24 -6.48
CA LEU A 374 4.88 6.35 -5.69
C LEU A 374 4.09 5.09 -5.36
N PHE A 375 4.48 3.96 -5.94
CA PHE A 375 3.94 2.65 -5.57
C PHE A 375 4.91 2.00 -4.59
N LEU A 376 4.56 2.01 -3.31
CA LEU A 376 5.40 1.43 -2.26
C LEU A 376 5.19 -0.08 -2.21
N HIS A 377 6.30 -0.79 -2.29
CA HIS A 377 6.43 -2.23 -2.24
C HIS A 377 7.45 -2.63 -1.17
N SER A 378 7.54 -3.93 -0.87
CA SER A 378 8.70 -4.46 -0.17
C SER A 378 9.06 -5.85 -0.67
N PHE A 379 10.30 -6.30 -0.57
CA PHE A 379 11.48 -5.62 -0.03
C PHE A 379 12.57 -5.58 -1.09
N SER A 380 13.58 -4.73 -0.90
CA SER A 380 14.91 -4.80 -1.52
C SER A 380 15.72 -3.50 -1.35
N GLN A 381 15.12 -2.44 -0.80
CA GLN A 381 15.70 -1.09 -0.74
C GLN A 381 16.00 -0.54 -2.13
N LEU A 382 14.96 -0.36 -2.96
CA LEU A 382 15.06 0.11 -4.34
C LEU A 382 14.17 1.31 -4.61
N TRP A 383 14.63 2.17 -5.51
CA TRP A 383 13.84 3.24 -6.09
C TRP A 383 13.88 3.13 -7.62
N LEU A 384 12.76 2.76 -8.22
CA LEU A 384 12.71 2.32 -9.61
C LEU A 384 11.83 3.22 -10.45
N SER A 385 12.30 3.58 -11.64
CA SER A 385 11.50 4.24 -12.68
C SER A 385 11.03 3.22 -13.73
N PRO A 386 10.11 3.60 -14.63
CA PRO A 386 9.91 2.91 -15.89
C PRO A 386 11.23 2.77 -16.70
N TYR A 387 11.34 1.82 -17.64
CA TYR A 387 10.33 0.79 -17.93
C TYR A 387 10.51 -0.47 -17.08
N GLY A 388 9.38 -1.09 -16.71
CA GLY A 388 9.30 -2.42 -16.13
C GLY A 388 9.41 -3.52 -17.17
N VAL A 389 8.87 -3.32 -18.37
CA VAL A 389 8.79 -4.38 -19.39
C VAL A 389 10.11 -4.64 -20.15
N ASN A 390 11.01 -3.68 -20.28
CA ASN A 390 12.23 -3.84 -21.08
C ASN A 390 13.33 -2.88 -20.62
N ASN A 391 14.57 -3.16 -21.06
CA ASN A 391 15.76 -2.46 -20.61
C ASN A 391 15.97 -1.08 -21.27
N SER A 392 15.00 -0.60 -22.06
CA SER A 392 15.06 0.77 -22.60
C SER A 392 14.74 1.79 -21.50
N TYR A 393 15.16 3.04 -21.75
CA TYR A 393 14.92 4.14 -20.83
C TYR A 393 13.80 5.05 -21.34
N PRO A 394 12.92 5.54 -20.45
CA PRO A 394 12.05 6.68 -20.71
C PRO A 394 12.79 7.87 -21.29
N LYS A 395 12.14 8.68 -22.12
CA LYS A 395 12.72 9.91 -22.67
C LYS A 395 13.18 10.85 -21.55
N GLU A 396 12.39 10.97 -20.49
CA GLU A 396 12.67 11.82 -19.32
C GLU A 396 13.52 11.14 -18.24
N TYR A 397 14.12 9.98 -18.53
CA TYR A 397 14.92 9.23 -17.55
C TYR A 397 16.03 10.07 -16.88
N PRO A 398 16.74 11.01 -17.54
CA PRO A 398 17.68 11.90 -16.84
C PRO A 398 17.04 12.75 -15.73
N LYS A 399 15.78 13.20 -15.91
CA LYS A 399 15.03 13.93 -14.88
C LYS A 399 14.64 13.00 -13.73
N MET A 400 14.11 11.81 -14.06
CA MET A 400 13.78 10.77 -13.08
C MET A 400 15.01 10.42 -12.25
N ARG A 401 16.15 10.11 -12.88
CA ARG A 401 17.40 9.73 -12.24
C ARG A 401 17.90 10.78 -11.25
N ARG A 402 17.83 12.07 -11.58
CA ARG A 402 18.20 13.15 -10.65
C ARG A 402 17.33 13.12 -9.39
N VAL A 403 16.01 13.03 -9.57
CA VAL A 403 15.04 13.02 -8.48
C VAL A 403 15.20 11.77 -7.62
N MET A 404 15.37 10.58 -8.23
CA MET A 404 15.65 9.34 -7.50
C MET A 404 16.93 9.43 -6.68
N SER A 405 18.00 10.01 -7.24
CA SER A 405 19.26 10.21 -6.51
C SER A 405 19.05 11.07 -5.25
N LYS A 406 18.34 12.19 -5.37
CA LYS A 406 18.03 13.07 -4.22
C LYS A 406 17.20 12.36 -3.16
N ALA A 407 16.21 11.57 -3.57
CA ALA A 407 15.38 10.79 -2.68
C ALA A 407 16.20 9.74 -1.92
N VAL A 408 17.04 8.97 -2.64
CA VAL A 408 17.90 7.94 -2.05
C VAL A 408 18.95 8.53 -1.11
N ASP A 409 19.59 9.64 -1.49
CA ASP A 409 20.55 10.35 -0.62
C ASP A 409 19.88 10.81 0.68
N ALA A 410 18.65 11.33 0.59
CA ALA A 410 17.88 11.75 1.76
C ALA A 410 17.51 10.56 2.65
N THR A 411 16.99 9.46 2.09
CA THR A 411 16.71 8.22 2.85
C THR A 411 17.94 7.73 3.60
N LYS A 412 19.11 7.71 2.93
CA LYS A 412 20.38 7.29 3.53
C LYS A 412 20.82 8.18 4.70
N SER A 413 20.46 9.46 4.69
CA SER A 413 20.88 10.42 5.73
C SER A 413 20.29 10.17 7.12
N PHE A 414 19.17 9.43 7.23
CA PHE A 414 18.52 9.16 8.52
C PHE A 414 19.21 8.04 9.30
N PHE A 415 19.37 6.88 8.66
CA PHE A 415 19.84 5.65 9.33
C PHE A 415 20.95 4.91 8.58
N GLY A 416 21.51 5.51 7.52
CA GLY A 416 22.54 4.88 6.67
C GLY A 416 21.98 3.82 5.71
N THR A 417 20.66 3.70 5.60
CA THR A 417 20.01 2.69 4.74
C THR A 417 20.30 2.97 3.27
N ASP A 418 20.96 2.01 2.65
CA ASP A 418 21.45 2.16 1.29
C ASP A 418 20.39 1.66 0.30
N PHE A 419 19.71 2.59 -0.38
CA PHE A 419 18.80 2.27 -1.48
C PHE A 419 19.57 2.29 -2.81
N GLN A 420 19.28 1.35 -3.70
CA GLN A 420 19.73 1.44 -5.09
C GLN A 420 18.62 2.06 -5.95
N PHE A 421 18.99 2.70 -7.06
CA PHE A 421 18.00 3.26 -7.98
C PHE A 421 18.36 3.04 -9.44
N GLY A 422 17.35 3.00 -10.30
CA GLY A 422 17.51 2.78 -11.73
C GLY A 422 16.18 2.55 -12.44
N SER A 423 16.21 2.20 -13.73
CA SER A 423 14.97 1.74 -14.38
C SER A 423 14.66 0.31 -13.96
N PHE A 424 13.38 0.01 -13.78
CA PHE A 424 12.89 -1.23 -13.20
C PHE A 424 13.49 -2.46 -13.89
N ALA A 425 13.40 -2.59 -15.21
CA ALA A 425 13.89 -3.78 -15.91
C ALA A 425 15.43 -3.90 -15.95
N ASN A 426 16.18 -2.81 -15.75
CA ASN A 426 17.64 -2.86 -15.68
C ASN A 426 18.15 -3.21 -14.26
N VAL A 427 17.32 -2.95 -13.24
CA VAL A 427 17.63 -3.24 -11.85
C VAL A 427 17.09 -4.62 -11.46
N LEU A 428 15.81 -4.89 -11.76
CA LEU A 428 15.11 -6.16 -11.60
C LEU A 428 15.02 -6.90 -12.95
N ASN A 429 14.06 -7.82 -13.08
CA ASN A 429 13.71 -8.48 -14.32
C ASN A 429 12.54 -7.79 -15.02
N SER A 430 12.34 -8.09 -16.30
CA SER A 430 11.19 -7.63 -17.06
C SER A 430 9.86 -8.01 -16.39
N ALA A 431 8.96 -7.04 -16.27
CA ALA A 431 7.62 -7.17 -15.74
C ALA A 431 6.63 -6.31 -16.58
N PRO A 432 5.82 -6.91 -17.46
CA PRO A 432 4.74 -6.21 -18.16
C PRO A 432 3.54 -5.91 -17.23
N GLY A 433 2.70 -4.95 -17.62
CA GLY A 433 1.45 -4.64 -16.90
C GLY A 433 1.65 -3.96 -15.54
N THR A 434 2.78 -3.29 -15.32
CA THR A 434 3.08 -2.61 -14.04
C THR A 434 2.38 -1.26 -13.94
N ALA A 435 2.07 -0.84 -12.71
CA ALA A 435 1.41 0.43 -12.44
C ALA A 435 2.28 1.63 -12.86
N ILE A 436 3.60 1.57 -12.67
CA ILE A 436 4.52 2.66 -13.05
C ILE A 436 4.62 2.85 -14.56
N ASP A 437 4.63 1.76 -15.34
CA ASP A 437 4.61 1.83 -16.81
C ASP A 437 3.28 2.41 -17.28
N TYR A 438 2.18 2.08 -16.60
CA TYR A 438 0.84 2.56 -16.95
C TYR A 438 0.72 4.07 -16.73
N CYS A 439 1.14 4.56 -15.55
CA CYS A 439 1.16 5.99 -15.24
C CYS A 439 2.02 6.79 -16.22
N TYR A 440 3.19 6.27 -16.62
CA TYR A 440 4.08 6.96 -17.55
C TYR A 440 3.57 6.90 -18.99
N GLU A 441 3.20 5.73 -19.53
CA GLU A 441 2.83 5.57 -20.94
C GLU A 441 1.42 6.06 -21.27
N LYS A 442 0.45 5.88 -20.37
CA LYS A 442 -0.95 6.25 -20.64
C LYS A 442 -1.27 7.70 -20.29
N PHE A 443 -0.63 8.24 -19.26
CA PHE A 443 -0.96 9.56 -18.73
C PHE A 443 0.20 10.56 -18.77
N GLY A 444 1.39 10.15 -19.21
CA GLY A 444 2.54 11.06 -19.30
C GLY A 444 3.05 11.53 -17.93
N ILE A 445 2.73 10.83 -16.83
CA ILE A 445 3.21 11.20 -15.50
C ILE A 445 4.70 10.89 -15.42
N VAL A 446 5.52 11.92 -15.58
CA VAL A 446 6.99 11.80 -15.69
C VAL A 446 7.61 11.19 -14.42
N TYR A 447 7.09 11.53 -13.24
CA TYR A 447 7.66 11.06 -11.97
C TYR A 447 6.88 9.87 -11.44
N SER A 448 6.86 8.76 -12.19
CA SER A 448 6.27 7.50 -11.76
C SER A 448 7.34 6.57 -11.21
N PHE A 449 7.21 6.21 -9.93
CA PHE A 449 8.20 5.43 -9.21
C PHE A 449 7.59 4.24 -8.47
N LEU A 450 8.36 3.15 -8.43
CA LEU A 450 8.14 2.02 -7.55
C LEU A 450 9.25 2.01 -6.51
N VAL A 451 8.89 1.91 -5.24
CA VAL A 451 9.87 1.95 -4.14
C VAL A 451 9.77 0.66 -3.34
N GLU A 452 10.81 -0.17 -3.40
CA GLU A 452 10.93 -1.38 -2.56
C GLU A 452 11.55 -0.97 -1.22
N LEU A 453 10.80 -1.05 -0.13
CA LEU A 453 11.25 -0.67 1.21
C LEU A 453 12.21 -1.70 1.81
N ARG A 454 12.51 -1.55 3.11
CA ARG A 454 13.33 -2.49 3.87
C ARG A 454 12.75 -3.92 3.85
N ASP A 455 13.58 -4.95 3.99
CA ASP A 455 15.05 -4.93 4.10
C ASP A 455 15.72 -5.47 2.81
N ARG A 456 16.90 -6.09 2.93
CA ARG A 456 17.60 -6.79 1.82
C ARG A 456 17.49 -8.32 1.94
N GLY A 457 16.36 -8.80 2.48
CA GLY A 457 15.97 -10.21 2.55
C GLY A 457 16.29 -10.94 3.84
N THR A 458 16.75 -10.26 4.89
CA THR A 458 17.06 -10.89 6.18
C THR A 458 15.78 -11.39 6.86
N ASN A 459 14.71 -10.61 6.76
CA ASN A 459 13.43 -10.91 7.39
C ASN A 459 12.33 -11.29 6.39
N SER A 460 12.67 -11.47 5.11
CA SER A 460 11.67 -11.67 4.05
C SER A 460 10.61 -10.56 4.13
N PHE A 461 9.34 -10.90 4.30
CA PHE A 461 8.23 -9.95 4.47
C PHE A 461 7.83 -9.71 5.93
N MET A 462 8.50 -10.33 6.90
CA MET A 462 8.21 -10.23 8.34
C MET A 462 9.19 -9.27 9.01
N LEU A 463 9.26 -8.05 8.50
CA LEU A 463 10.14 -7.02 9.02
C LEU A 463 9.76 -6.72 10.49
N PRO A 464 10.71 -6.76 11.46
CA PRO A 464 10.43 -6.59 12.88
C PRO A 464 9.73 -5.27 13.24
N LEU A 465 9.02 -5.25 14.37
CA LEU A 465 8.21 -4.09 14.78
C LEU A 465 9.07 -2.83 15.00
N GLU A 466 10.27 -3.00 15.57
CA GLU A 466 11.24 -1.95 15.80
C GLU A 466 11.73 -1.25 14.52
N GLU A 467 11.56 -1.91 13.36
CA GLU A 467 11.97 -1.39 12.05
C GLU A 467 10.84 -0.62 11.33
N ILE A 468 9.60 -0.70 11.83
CA ILE A 468 8.44 -0.04 11.17
C ILE A 468 8.65 1.46 11.09
N LYS A 469 8.90 2.10 12.24
CA LYS A 469 9.06 3.55 12.33
C LYS A 469 10.34 4.07 11.67
N PRO A 470 11.53 3.44 11.85
CA PRO A 470 12.71 3.80 11.07
C PRO A 470 12.46 3.77 9.55
N THR A 471 11.80 2.72 9.05
CA THR A 471 11.47 2.59 7.63
C THR A 471 10.53 3.71 7.18
N ALA A 472 9.49 4.03 7.96
CA ALA A 472 8.56 5.11 7.63
C ALA A 472 9.25 6.49 7.59
N ILE A 473 10.09 6.80 8.57
CA ILE A 473 10.82 8.08 8.68
C ILE A 473 11.75 8.29 7.49
N GLU A 474 12.60 7.33 7.17
CA GLU A 474 13.58 7.49 6.08
C GLU A 474 12.92 7.50 4.70
N THR A 475 11.81 6.75 4.55
CA THR A 475 11.04 6.75 3.30
C THR A 475 10.36 8.10 3.13
N TRP A 476 9.79 8.66 4.20
CA TRP A 476 9.18 9.98 4.15
C TRP A 476 10.19 11.07 3.83
N GLY A 477 11.39 11.02 4.43
CA GLY A 477 12.50 11.90 4.05
C GLY A 477 12.87 11.83 2.57
N GLY A 478 12.88 10.62 1.99
CA GLY A 478 13.05 10.40 0.56
C GLY A 478 11.92 11.01 -0.28
N VAL A 479 10.66 10.84 0.12
CA VAL A 479 9.49 11.43 -0.54
C VAL A 479 9.51 12.96 -0.50
N ILE A 480 9.91 13.57 0.63
CA ILE A 480 10.09 15.01 0.75
C ILE A 480 11.17 15.51 -0.21
N ALA A 481 12.34 14.88 -0.20
CA ALA A 481 13.44 15.28 -1.08
C ALA A 481 13.07 15.10 -2.57
N MET A 482 12.31 14.07 -2.90
CA MET A 482 11.74 13.86 -4.23
C MET A 482 10.83 15.03 -4.62
N ALA A 483 9.85 15.38 -3.76
CA ALA A 483 8.90 16.46 -4.03
C ALA A 483 9.60 17.81 -4.22
N LEU A 484 10.59 18.13 -3.36
CA LEU A 484 11.39 19.35 -3.48
C LEU A 484 12.20 19.37 -4.80
N ALA A 485 12.87 18.27 -5.15
CA ALA A 485 13.66 18.18 -6.37
C ALA A 485 12.83 18.21 -7.67
N ILE A 486 11.54 17.91 -7.59
CA ILE A 486 10.56 18.10 -8.67
C ILE A 486 10.22 19.59 -8.80
N ASN A 487 9.90 20.25 -7.68
CA ASN A 487 9.52 21.67 -7.67
C ASN A 487 10.68 22.61 -8.08
N GLU A 488 11.93 22.30 -7.71
CA GLU A 488 13.11 23.07 -8.13
C GLU A 488 13.25 23.19 -9.66
N GLN A 489 12.70 22.25 -10.45
CA GLN A 489 12.69 22.38 -11.90
C GLN A 489 11.75 23.46 -12.44
N GLN A 490 10.74 23.84 -11.65
CA GLN A 490 9.70 24.78 -12.08
C GLN A 490 10.10 26.23 -11.85
N ILE A 491 11.10 26.49 -11.01
CA ILE A 491 11.71 27.80 -10.88
C ILE A 491 12.69 27.94 -12.04
N PRO A 492 12.45 28.86 -13.02
CA PRO A 492 13.46 29.14 -14.03
C PRO A 492 14.74 29.51 -13.28
N GLN A 493 15.85 28.83 -13.57
CA GLN A 493 17.14 29.32 -13.12
C GLN A 493 17.29 30.70 -13.72
N THR A 494 17.04 31.73 -12.92
CA THR A 494 17.23 33.11 -13.32
C THR A 494 18.66 33.20 -13.82
N ASN A 495 18.79 33.60 -15.09
CA ASN A 495 20.07 33.87 -15.71
C ASN A 495 20.95 34.56 -14.68
N THR A 496 22.00 33.86 -14.27
CA THR A 496 23.11 34.48 -13.58
C THR A 496 23.65 35.47 -14.60
N ILE A 497 23.13 36.69 -14.53
CA ILE A 497 23.70 37.83 -15.22
C ILE A 497 25.14 37.85 -14.72
N ASP A 498 26.06 37.61 -15.64
CA ASP A 498 27.48 37.84 -15.49
C ASP A 498 27.69 39.23 -14.88
N ARG A 499 27.79 39.25 -13.55
CA ARG A 499 28.45 40.29 -12.81
C ARG A 499 29.79 39.67 -12.44
N GLN A 500 30.79 39.85 -13.29
CA GLN A 500 31.93 40.71 -12.96
C GLN A 500 33.05 40.65 -14.01
N LYS A 501 33.44 41.87 -14.40
CA LYS A 501 34.79 42.36 -14.72
C LYS A 501 35.36 42.13 -16.12
#